data_AF-A0A358ST49-F1
#
_entry.id   AF-A0A358ST49-F1
#
_cell.length_a   1.000
_cell.length_b   1.000
_cell.length_c   1.000
_cell.angle_alpha   90.00
_cell.angle_beta   90.00
_cell.angle_gamma   90.00
#
_symmetry.space_group_name_H-M   'P 1'
#
loop_
_entity.id
_entity.type
_entity.pdbx_description
1 polymer ?
#
loop_
_entity_poly.entity_id
_entity_poly.type
_entity_poly.pdbx_seq_one_letter_code
_entity_poly.pdbx_strand_id
1 'polypeptide(L)'
;MGTPAAVAGDQVTGTCPLHLMPNPATGAPQPAPPLPFAAPVLLGACASVLIGGTPAVVAGATGCNTPPHVGLHPADPFFAPPLQQAVVTQGSTSVLFGGTPAARTGSPATCCGQPVGTLAGSAASVLIGG
;
A
#
# COMPACT_ATOMS: atom_id res chain seq x y z
N MET A 1 -6.72 21.87 7.84
CA MET A 1 -6.39 22.10 6.41
C MET A 1 -6.57 20.80 5.65
N GLY A 2 -6.97 20.85 4.38
CA GLY A 2 -7.13 19.62 3.59
C GLY A 2 -5.78 18.98 3.26
N THR A 3 -5.79 17.68 2.94
CA THR A 3 -4.62 16.88 2.60
C THR A 3 -4.72 16.41 1.14
N PRO A 4 -3.63 16.38 0.35
CA PRO A 4 -3.70 15.97 -1.05
C PRO A 4 -4.42 14.64 -1.25
N ALA A 5 -5.34 14.60 -2.21
CA ALA A 5 -6.03 13.39 -2.63
C ALA A 5 -5.04 12.37 -3.21
N ALA A 6 -5.40 11.09 -3.13
CA ALA A 6 -4.67 10.05 -3.83
C ALA A 6 -5.40 9.59 -5.10
N VAL A 7 -4.65 9.26 -6.13
CA VAL A 7 -5.12 8.77 -7.44
C VAL A 7 -4.44 7.44 -7.79
N ALA A 8 -5.05 6.68 -8.71
CA ALA A 8 -4.50 5.41 -9.13
C ALA A 8 -3.05 5.55 -9.61
N GLY A 9 -2.18 4.67 -9.12
CA GLY A 9 -0.72 4.73 -9.32
C GLY A 9 0.05 5.34 -8.15
N ASP A 10 -0.61 6.08 -7.25
CA ASP A 10 -0.02 6.54 -5.99
C ASP A 10 0.42 5.35 -5.12
N GLN A 11 1.42 5.59 -4.27
CA GLN A 11 2.16 4.52 -3.60
C GLN A 11 1.72 4.36 -2.16
N VAL A 12 1.43 3.12 -1.76
CA VAL A 12 1.54 2.74 -0.34
C VAL A 12 3.00 2.41 -0.08
N THR A 13 3.57 3.09 0.91
CA THR A 13 4.97 2.90 1.34
C THR A 13 5.02 2.45 2.79
N GLY A 14 6.06 1.72 3.15
CA GLY A 14 6.33 1.34 4.53
C GLY A 14 7.53 0.42 4.65
N THR A 15 7.74 -0.08 5.86
CA THR A 15 8.77 -1.08 6.15
C THR A 15 8.10 -2.33 6.64
N CYS A 16 8.22 -3.42 5.89
CA CYS A 16 7.58 -4.68 6.21
C CYS A 16 8.46 -5.50 7.19
N PRO A 17 7.94 -5.90 8.37
CA PRO A 17 8.73 -6.52 9.43
C PRO A 17 8.66 -8.05 9.48
N LEU A 18 7.94 -8.72 8.58
CA LEU A 18 7.52 -10.13 8.76
C LEU A 18 8.25 -11.15 7.89
N HIS A 19 9.41 -10.80 7.35
CA HIS A 19 10.17 -11.71 6.49
C HIS A 19 11.02 -12.68 7.31
N LEU A 20 11.17 -13.88 6.76
CA LEU A 20 12.12 -14.88 7.26
C LEU A 20 13.19 -15.12 6.20
N MET A 21 14.41 -15.35 6.64
CA MET A 21 15.54 -15.72 5.79
C MET A 21 16.21 -17.01 6.32
N PRO A 22 16.83 -17.84 5.46
CA PRO A 22 17.61 -18.98 5.91
C PRO A 22 18.79 -18.54 6.77
N ASN A 23 19.00 -19.21 7.90
CA ASN A 23 20.20 -19.01 8.71
C ASN A 23 21.44 -19.58 7.98
N PRO A 24 22.52 -18.81 7.80
CA PRO A 24 23.69 -19.28 7.06
C PRO A 24 24.40 -20.51 7.65
N ALA A 25 24.30 -20.73 8.96
CA ALA A 25 24.96 -21.83 9.66
C ALA A 25 24.08 -23.09 9.75
N THR A 26 22.76 -22.94 9.87
CA THR A 26 21.84 -24.06 10.16
C THR A 26 20.82 -24.32 9.05
N GLY A 27 20.62 -23.37 8.12
CA GLY A 27 19.54 -23.39 7.13
C GLY A 27 18.14 -23.16 7.72
N ALA A 28 18.00 -23.07 9.05
CA ALA A 28 16.71 -22.86 9.69
C ALA A 28 16.17 -21.44 9.44
N PRO A 29 14.84 -21.23 9.31
CA PRO A 29 14.26 -19.90 9.17
C PRO A 29 14.56 -19.02 10.38
N GLN A 30 15.01 -17.80 10.16
CA GLN A 30 15.18 -16.76 11.17
C GLN A 30 14.55 -15.43 10.72
N PRO A 31 14.17 -14.53 11.64
CA PRO A 31 13.69 -13.19 11.27
C PRO A 31 14.70 -12.46 10.40
N ALA A 32 14.24 -11.93 9.27
CA ALA A 32 15.05 -11.07 8.41
C ALA A 32 14.98 -9.62 8.91
N PRO A 33 15.98 -8.78 8.59
CA PRO A 33 15.85 -7.34 8.74
C PRO A 33 14.60 -6.81 8.00
N PRO A 34 13.95 -5.76 8.51
CA PRO A 34 12.76 -5.19 7.86
C PRO A 34 13.05 -4.78 6.42
N LEU A 35 12.16 -5.13 5.49
CA LEU A 35 12.33 -4.87 4.07
C LEU A 35 11.52 -3.63 3.63
N PRO A 36 12.04 -2.81 2.70
CA PRO A 36 11.27 -1.72 2.12
C PRO A 36 10.04 -2.27 1.38
N PHE A 37 8.95 -1.52 1.41
CA PHE A 37 7.72 -1.83 0.71
C PHE A 37 7.24 -0.59 -0.05
N ALA A 38 6.90 -0.77 -1.32
CA ALA A 38 6.30 0.26 -2.16
C ALA A 38 5.33 -0.40 -3.15
N ALA A 39 4.04 -0.09 -3.06
CA ALA A 39 3.02 -0.66 -3.93
C ALA A 39 2.20 0.44 -4.64
N PRO A 40 2.23 0.52 -5.99
CA PRO A 40 1.30 1.35 -6.73
C PRO A 40 -0.12 0.84 -6.52
N VAL A 41 -1.02 1.71 -6.06
CA VAL A 41 -2.43 1.41 -5.87
C VAL A 41 -3.14 1.51 -7.21
N LEU A 42 -3.38 0.36 -7.86
CA LEU A 42 -3.92 0.29 -9.21
C LEU A 42 -5.31 -0.36 -9.26
N LEU A 43 -5.71 -1.07 -8.21
CA LEU A 43 -6.95 -1.84 -8.17
C LEU A 43 -7.90 -1.26 -7.12
N GLY A 44 -9.20 -1.29 -7.42
CA GLY A 44 -10.24 -0.82 -6.49
C GLY A 44 -10.31 0.71 -6.35
N ALA A 45 -9.67 1.48 -7.23
CA ALA A 45 -9.88 2.92 -7.33
C ALA A 45 -11.30 3.24 -7.87
N CYS A 46 -11.83 4.40 -7.50
CA CYS A 46 -13.16 4.85 -7.88
C CYS A 46 -13.17 5.36 -9.33
N ALA A 47 -13.58 4.53 -10.28
CA ALA A 47 -13.58 4.88 -11.71
C ALA A 47 -14.55 6.02 -12.09
N SER A 48 -15.58 6.28 -11.28
CA SER A 48 -16.55 7.36 -11.53
C SER A 48 -16.07 8.74 -11.06
N VAL A 49 -14.96 8.80 -10.30
CA VAL A 49 -14.38 10.06 -9.81
C VAL A 49 -12.95 10.14 -10.31
N LEU A 50 -12.71 11.11 -11.19
CA LEU A 50 -11.39 11.36 -11.76
C LEU A 50 -10.81 12.64 -11.19
N ILE A 51 -9.54 12.60 -10.79
CA ILE A 51 -8.76 13.77 -10.37
C ILE A 51 -7.60 13.89 -11.34
N GLY A 52 -7.54 14.99 -12.10
CA GLY A 52 -6.56 15.15 -13.17
C GLY A 52 -6.68 14.11 -14.29
N GLY A 53 -7.87 13.52 -14.48
CA GLY A 53 -8.12 12.45 -15.44
C GLY A 53 -7.82 11.03 -14.92
N THR A 54 -7.30 10.90 -13.71
CA THR A 54 -6.93 9.59 -13.11
C THR A 54 -7.96 9.18 -12.05
N PRO A 55 -8.40 7.90 -12.00
CA PRO A 55 -9.32 7.42 -10.97
C PRO A 55 -8.84 7.70 -9.55
N ALA A 56 -9.73 8.21 -8.69
CA ALA A 56 -9.41 8.55 -7.31
C ALA A 56 -9.32 7.30 -6.41
N VAL A 57 -8.36 7.27 -5.49
CA VAL A 57 -8.18 6.15 -4.55
C VAL A 57 -9.18 6.29 -3.40
N VAL A 58 -9.69 5.15 -2.93
CA VAL A 58 -10.62 5.03 -1.81
C VAL A 58 -10.15 3.97 -0.82
N ALA A 59 -10.72 3.95 0.38
CA ALA A 59 -10.52 2.84 1.31
C ALA A 59 -10.88 1.50 0.66
N GLY A 60 -10.06 0.48 0.89
CA GLY A 60 -10.17 -0.84 0.26
C GLY A 60 -9.41 -0.99 -1.06
N ALA A 61 -8.95 0.12 -1.67
CA ALA A 61 -8.11 0.05 -2.86
C ALA A 61 -6.76 -0.64 -2.56
N THR A 62 -6.21 -1.32 -3.56
CA THR A 62 -5.07 -2.22 -3.38
C THR A 62 -4.03 -2.13 -4.52
N GLY A 63 -2.83 -2.58 -4.21
CA GLY A 63 -1.67 -2.65 -5.09
C GLY A 63 -0.74 -3.76 -4.67
N CYS A 64 0.20 -4.13 -5.55
CA CYS A 64 1.23 -5.12 -5.25
C CYS A 64 2.59 -4.44 -5.05
N ASN A 65 3.33 -4.90 -4.04
CA ASN A 65 4.68 -4.47 -3.77
C ASN A 65 5.60 -4.64 -4.99
N THR A 66 6.36 -3.58 -5.31
CA THR A 66 7.24 -3.52 -6.47
C THR A 66 8.55 -2.81 -6.06
N PRO A 67 9.72 -3.48 -6.10
CA PRO A 67 9.88 -4.89 -6.43
C PRO A 67 9.22 -5.79 -5.37
N PRO A 68 8.73 -6.98 -5.77
CA PRO A 68 8.15 -7.90 -4.82
C PRO A 68 9.21 -8.33 -3.80
N HIS A 69 8.78 -8.67 -2.57
CA HIS A 69 9.61 -9.43 -1.64
C HIS A 69 9.75 -10.88 -2.13
N VAL A 70 10.25 -11.06 -3.35
CA VAL A 70 10.71 -12.36 -3.81
C VAL A 70 11.90 -12.77 -2.97
N GLY A 71 12.09 -14.08 -2.86
CA GLY A 71 13.25 -14.67 -2.23
C GLY A 71 14.52 -13.97 -2.65
N LEU A 72 15.09 -13.18 -1.74
CA LEU A 72 16.37 -12.51 -1.93
C LEU A 72 17.50 -13.56 -2.07
N HIS A 73 17.20 -14.82 -1.72
CA HIS A 73 18.00 -16.00 -1.95
C HIS A 73 17.20 -17.11 -2.67
N PRO A 74 17.80 -17.93 -3.56
CA PRO A 74 17.12 -19.03 -4.28
C PRO A 74 16.48 -20.11 -3.39
N ALA A 75 16.87 -20.18 -2.11
CA ALA A 75 16.33 -21.10 -1.13
C ALA A 75 15.20 -20.51 -0.27
N ASP A 76 14.82 -19.25 -0.50
CA ASP A 76 13.75 -18.63 0.28
C ASP A 76 12.40 -19.25 -0.08
N PRO A 77 11.56 -19.56 0.92
CA PRO A 77 10.24 -20.11 0.67
C PRO A 77 9.39 -19.12 -0.12
N PHE A 78 8.65 -19.63 -1.11
CA PHE A 78 7.69 -18.83 -1.87
C PHE A 78 6.59 -18.31 -0.93
N PHE A 79 6.52 -17.00 -0.74
CA PHE A 79 5.44 -16.38 0.02
C PHE A 79 4.26 -16.09 -0.91
N ALA A 80 3.06 -16.54 -0.50
CA ALA A 80 1.84 -16.40 -1.30
C ALA A 80 1.53 -14.92 -1.63
N PRO A 81 0.91 -14.62 -2.79
CA PRO A 81 0.61 -13.26 -3.24
C PRO A 81 -0.09 -12.30 -2.25
N PRO A 82 -0.98 -12.75 -1.34
CA PRO A 82 -1.57 -11.88 -0.32
C PRO A 82 -0.52 -11.19 0.56
N LEU A 83 0.67 -11.78 0.70
CA LEU A 83 1.80 -11.24 1.46
C LEU A 83 2.58 -10.17 0.69
N GLN A 84 2.18 -9.78 -0.52
CA GLN A 84 2.77 -8.65 -1.26
C GLN A 84 1.77 -7.51 -1.45
N GLN A 85 0.56 -7.63 -0.91
CA GLN A 85 -0.50 -6.66 -1.15
C GLN A 85 -0.42 -5.51 -0.15
N ALA A 86 -0.68 -4.32 -0.68
CA ALA A 86 -1.08 -3.17 0.11
C ALA A 86 -2.59 -3.01 0.07
N VAL A 87 -3.20 -2.64 1.18
CA VAL A 87 -4.62 -2.26 1.22
C VAL A 87 -4.75 -0.95 1.97
N VAL A 88 -5.36 0.06 1.34
CA VAL A 88 -5.70 1.31 2.03
C VAL A 88 -6.81 0.99 3.04
N THR A 89 -6.52 1.11 4.33
CA THR A 89 -7.46 0.69 5.38
C THR A 89 -8.40 1.80 5.82
N GLN A 90 -8.01 3.06 5.63
CA GLN A 90 -8.83 4.21 6.03
C GLN A 90 -8.68 5.40 5.07
N GLY A 91 -9.81 6.03 4.76
CA GLY A 91 -9.90 7.28 4.02
C GLY A 91 -10.43 8.43 4.90
N SER A 92 -10.99 9.46 4.27
CA SER A 92 -11.69 10.57 4.94
C SER A 92 -12.96 10.09 5.63
N THR A 93 -13.28 10.72 6.75
CA THR A 93 -14.52 10.51 7.53
C THR A 93 -15.70 11.30 6.98
N SER A 94 -15.47 12.33 6.16
CA SER A 94 -16.52 13.20 5.62
C SER A 94 -16.60 13.21 4.09
N VAL A 95 -15.50 12.92 3.39
CA VAL A 95 -15.46 12.93 1.92
C VAL A 95 -15.50 11.51 1.39
N LEU A 96 -16.47 11.26 0.52
CA LEU A 96 -16.67 9.98 -0.14
C LEU A 96 -16.50 10.12 -1.65
N PHE A 97 -15.84 9.17 -2.29
CA PHE A 97 -15.83 8.99 -3.74
C PHE A 97 -16.59 7.72 -4.07
N GLY A 98 -17.65 7.82 -4.88
CA GLY A 98 -18.50 6.67 -5.20
C GLY A 98 -19.18 6.04 -3.98
N GLY A 99 -19.35 6.80 -2.88
CA GLY A 99 -19.89 6.30 -1.61
C GLY A 99 -18.86 5.64 -0.68
N THR A 100 -17.59 5.57 -1.09
CA THR A 100 -16.50 4.99 -0.29
C THR A 100 -15.57 6.09 0.24
N PRO A 101 -15.07 5.99 1.50
CA PRO A 101 -14.12 6.95 2.07
C PRO A 101 -12.96 7.28 1.14
N ALA A 102 -12.82 8.57 0.81
CA ALA A 102 -11.81 9.06 -0.12
C ALA A 102 -10.41 8.98 0.51
N ALA A 103 -9.44 8.37 -0.17
CA ALA A 103 -8.09 8.25 0.34
C ALA A 103 -7.27 9.52 0.07
N ARG A 104 -6.37 9.84 0.99
CA ARG A 104 -5.52 11.05 0.94
C ARG A 104 -4.11 10.71 1.38
N THR A 105 -3.17 11.63 1.18
CA THR A 105 -1.83 11.49 1.74
C THR A 105 -1.91 11.24 3.25
N GLY A 106 -1.16 10.27 3.74
CA GLY A 106 -1.23 9.86 5.15
C GLY A 106 -2.34 8.88 5.47
N SER A 107 -3.19 8.48 4.51
CA SER A 107 -4.16 7.40 4.71
C SER A 107 -3.45 6.13 5.19
N PRO A 108 -3.86 5.55 6.34
CA PRO A 108 -3.35 4.28 6.81
C PRO A 108 -3.57 3.17 5.77
N ALA A 109 -2.59 2.28 5.68
CA ALA A 109 -2.64 1.12 4.81
C ALA A 109 -1.93 -0.07 5.45
N THR A 110 -2.15 -1.25 4.90
CA THR A 110 -1.33 -2.41 5.20
C THR A 110 -0.18 -2.56 4.21
N CYS A 111 0.92 -3.14 4.68
CA CYS A 111 1.97 -3.72 3.84
C CYS A 111 2.06 -5.20 4.21
N CYS A 112 1.78 -6.11 3.28
CA CYS A 112 1.83 -7.55 3.54
C CYS A 112 0.90 -7.97 4.71
N GLY A 113 -0.23 -7.28 4.87
CA GLY A 113 -1.17 -7.47 5.98
C GLY A 113 -0.80 -6.79 7.30
N GLN A 114 0.37 -6.16 7.42
CA GLN A 114 0.75 -5.41 8.64
C GLN A 114 0.33 -3.95 8.55
N PRO A 115 -0.18 -3.34 9.63
CA PRO A 115 -0.65 -1.95 9.65
C PRO A 115 0.50 -0.94 9.75
N VAL A 116 1.47 -1.05 8.84
CA VAL A 116 2.69 -0.24 8.80
C VAL A 116 2.78 0.60 7.52
N GLY A 117 1.77 0.51 6.65
CA GLY A 117 1.71 1.20 5.38
C GLY A 117 1.10 2.58 5.50
N THR A 118 1.57 3.50 4.67
CA THR A 118 0.98 4.83 4.52
C THR A 118 0.93 5.21 3.04
N LEU A 119 -0.21 5.73 2.61
CA LEU A 119 -0.43 6.19 1.25
C LEU A 119 0.19 7.58 1.03
N ALA A 120 0.97 7.73 -0.03
CA ALA A 120 1.50 9.00 -0.51
C ALA A 120 0.67 9.49 -1.70
N GLY A 121 -0.26 10.43 -1.46
CA GLY A 121 -1.10 11.00 -2.51
C GLY A 121 -0.37 12.09 -3.29
N SER A 122 -0.47 12.08 -4.61
CA SER A 122 0.23 13.04 -5.48
C SER A 122 -0.65 14.19 -5.98
N ALA A 123 -1.98 14.08 -5.88
CA ALA A 123 -2.91 15.03 -6.48
C ALA A 123 -3.10 16.29 -5.61
N ALA A 124 -2.05 17.11 -5.51
CA ALA A 124 -2.02 18.32 -4.67
C ALA A 124 -3.04 19.40 -5.07
N SER A 125 -3.59 19.36 -6.30
CA SER A 125 -4.64 20.26 -6.75
C SER A 125 -6.00 20.00 -6.10
N VAL A 126 -6.19 18.85 -5.43
CA VAL A 126 -7.41 18.50 -4.71
C VAL A 126 -7.05 18.14 -3.28
N LEU A 127 -7.54 18.92 -2.31
CA LEU A 127 -7.30 18.71 -0.89
C LEU A 127 -8.56 18.13 -0.23
N ILE A 128 -8.42 16.98 0.41
CA ILE A 128 -9.48 16.24 1.09
C ILE A 128 -9.50 16.59 2.58
N GLY A 129 -10.69 16.85 3.12
CA GLY A 129 -10.92 17.11 4.53
C GLY A 129 -10.81 15.88 5.44
N GLY A 130 -10.90 16.11 6.74
CA GLY A 130 -10.94 15.07 7.77
C GLY A 130 -12.10 14.11 7.54
#